data_AF-A0A0B5FQK7-F1
#
_entry.id   AF-A0A0B5FQK7-F1
#
_cell.length_a   1.000
_cell.length_b   1.000
_cell.length_c   1.000
_cell.angle_alpha   90.00
_cell.angle_beta   90.00
_cell.angle_gamma   90.00
#
_symmetry.space_group_name_H-M   'P 1'
#
loop_
_entity.id
_entity.type
_entity.pdbx_description
1 polymer ?
#
loop_
_entity_poly.entity_id
_entity_poly.type
_entity_poly.pdbx_seq_one_letter_code
_entity_poly.pdbx_strand_id
1 'polypeptide(L)'
;TTPSAIDTCLGVADDMDVQVAIHTDTLNESGFVENTIAAFKNRTIHAYHTEGAGGGHAPDIIKLCGEANVLPSSTNPTRPFTVNTVDEHLDMLMDCHHLDPRIPEDVAFAEGRIRRETIAAEDILHDLGAFSIIASDAQAMGRVGEVIIRTWQTADKMKKQFGALAGESGDNDNIRVRRYIAKY
;
A
#
# COMPACT_ATOMS: atom_id res chain seq x y z
N THR A 1 -5.64 10.84 -10.89
CA THR A 1 -5.66 11.92 -9.88
C THR A 1 -4.69 12.99 -10.31
N THR A 2 -5.04 14.28 -10.34
CA THR A 2 -4.15 15.35 -10.84
C THR A 2 -3.67 16.28 -9.73
N PRO A 3 -2.51 16.96 -9.89
CA PRO A 3 -2.01 17.93 -8.90
C PRO A 3 -3.02 19.02 -8.51
N SER A 4 -3.80 19.52 -9.46
CA SER A 4 -4.83 20.54 -9.19
C SER A 4 -5.97 19.99 -8.31
N ALA A 5 -6.39 18.74 -8.53
CA ALA A 5 -7.42 18.10 -7.72
C ALA A 5 -6.90 17.82 -6.30
N ILE A 6 -5.66 17.35 -6.19
CA ILE A 6 -4.97 17.15 -4.89
C ILE A 6 -4.91 18.46 -4.11
N ASP A 7 -4.43 19.54 -4.74
CA ASP A 7 -4.25 20.83 -4.07
C ASP A 7 -5.57 21.42 -3.56
N THR A 8 -6.61 21.33 -4.40
CA THR A 8 -7.95 21.81 -4.06
C THR A 8 -8.56 21.00 -2.92
N CYS A 9 -8.49 19.66 -3.02
CA CYS A 9 -9.06 18.75 -2.01
C CYS A 9 -8.39 18.94 -0.64
N LEU A 10 -7.07 19.03 -0.60
CA LEU A 10 -6.33 19.26 0.64
C LEU A 10 -6.57 20.67 1.22
N GLY A 11 -6.80 21.69 0.38
CA GLY A 11 -7.19 23.02 0.86
C GLY A 11 -8.54 22.99 1.60
N VAL A 12 -9.53 22.27 1.04
CA VAL A 12 -10.82 22.07 1.71
C VAL A 12 -10.68 21.24 2.98
N ALA A 13 -9.80 20.23 2.96
CA ALA A 13 -9.57 19.37 4.12
C ALA A 13 -9.01 20.14 5.32
N ASP A 14 -8.07 21.05 5.08
CA ASP A 14 -7.51 21.95 6.11
C ASP A 14 -8.61 22.87 6.67
N ASP A 15 -9.47 23.44 5.82
CA ASP A 15 -10.58 24.32 6.24
C ASP A 15 -11.67 23.59 7.04
N MET A 16 -11.83 22.28 6.81
CA MET A 16 -12.92 21.48 7.38
C MET A 16 -12.48 20.49 8.46
N ASP A 17 -11.18 20.37 8.75
CA ASP A 17 -10.60 19.40 9.69
C ASP A 17 -11.03 17.95 9.38
N VAL A 18 -10.87 17.53 8.13
CA VAL A 18 -11.18 16.17 7.66
C VAL A 18 -9.97 15.52 7.00
N GLN A 19 -9.88 14.18 7.08
CA GLN A 19 -8.80 13.44 6.43
C GLN A 19 -9.06 13.28 4.92
N VAL A 20 -7.98 13.25 4.12
CA VAL A 20 -8.02 12.90 2.69
C VAL A 20 -7.33 11.58 2.47
N ALA A 21 -8.05 10.61 1.90
CA ALA A 21 -7.49 9.37 1.39
C ALA A 21 -7.19 9.51 -0.11
N ILE A 22 -6.07 8.97 -0.57
CA ILE A 22 -5.65 9.07 -1.98
C ILE A 22 -5.29 7.73 -2.60
N HIS A 23 -5.81 7.51 -3.81
CA HIS A 23 -5.30 6.59 -4.82
C HIS A 23 -4.64 7.46 -5.92
N THR A 24 -3.33 7.33 -6.12
CA THR A 24 -2.59 8.26 -6.99
C THR A 24 -2.63 7.85 -8.46
N ASP A 25 -2.00 8.65 -9.32
CA ASP A 25 -2.01 8.47 -10.76
C ASP A 25 -1.11 7.32 -11.23
N THR A 26 -1.66 6.11 -11.30
CA THR A 26 -0.92 4.90 -11.76
C THR A 26 -0.25 5.10 -13.11
N LEU A 27 -0.89 5.85 -14.02
CA LEU A 27 -0.41 6.06 -15.38
C LEU A 27 0.70 7.10 -15.47
N ASN A 28 0.97 7.82 -14.38
CA ASN A 28 1.85 8.99 -14.39
C ASN A 28 1.44 10.04 -15.44
N GLU A 29 0.14 10.11 -15.78
CA GLU A 29 -0.37 10.99 -16.84
C GLU A 29 -0.10 12.47 -16.52
N SER A 30 -0.29 12.83 -15.24
CA SER A 30 -0.14 14.20 -14.74
C SER A 30 1.21 14.49 -14.08
N GLY A 31 2.13 13.52 -14.13
CA GLY A 31 3.45 13.56 -13.50
C GLY A 31 3.79 12.28 -12.74
N PHE A 32 5.04 12.17 -12.30
CA PHE A 32 5.51 11.05 -11.47
C PHE A 32 5.19 11.27 -9.98
N VAL A 33 5.54 10.32 -9.13
CA VAL A 33 5.24 10.37 -7.68
C VAL A 33 5.77 11.64 -7.02
N GLU A 34 6.90 12.18 -7.48
CA GLU A 34 7.50 13.43 -6.97
C GLU A 34 6.61 14.65 -7.24
N ASN A 35 5.88 14.66 -8.36
CA ASN A 35 4.91 15.71 -8.67
C ASN A 35 3.70 15.65 -7.73
N THR A 36 3.24 14.44 -7.41
CA THR A 36 2.16 14.21 -6.45
C THR A 36 2.59 14.60 -5.02
N ILE A 37 3.81 14.23 -4.60
CA ILE A 37 4.39 14.67 -3.32
C ILE A 37 4.44 16.19 -3.25
N ALA A 38 4.92 16.85 -4.31
CA ALA A 38 4.95 18.32 -4.37
C ALA A 38 3.55 18.93 -4.28
N ALA A 39 2.52 18.30 -4.88
CA ALA A 39 1.14 18.75 -4.81
C ALA A 39 0.54 18.64 -3.38
N PHE A 40 1.04 17.73 -2.54
CA PHE A 40 0.63 17.66 -1.14
C PHE A 40 1.00 18.93 -0.37
N LYS A 41 2.08 19.63 -0.75
CA LYS A 41 2.60 20.82 -0.05
C LYS A 41 2.77 20.59 1.45
N ASN A 42 3.22 19.39 1.82
CA ASN A 42 3.42 18.92 3.20
C ASN A 42 2.15 18.90 4.08
N ARG A 43 0.94 18.95 3.49
CA ARG A 43 -0.33 18.76 4.22
C ARG A 43 -0.56 17.29 4.52
N THR A 44 -1.26 16.99 5.62
CA THR A 44 -1.54 15.61 6.04
C THR A 44 -2.38 14.89 5.00
N ILE A 45 -1.99 13.66 4.65
CA ILE A 45 -2.74 12.83 3.71
C ILE A 45 -2.60 11.34 4.03
N HIS A 46 -3.67 10.58 3.84
CA HIS A 46 -3.67 9.12 3.95
C HIS A 46 -3.45 8.49 2.57
N ALA A 47 -2.28 7.90 2.36
CA ALA A 47 -2.01 7.12 1.14
C ALA A 47 -2.65 5.73 1.26
N TYR A 48 -3.60 5.42 0.38
CA TYR A 48 -4.23 4.10 0.33
C TYR A 48 -3.35 3.12 -0.44
N HIS A 49 -3.41 1.82 -0.08
CA HIS A 49 -2.64 0.71 -0.68
C HIS A 49 -1.23 1.13 -1.18
N THR A 50 -0.44 1.72 -0.29
CA THR A 50 0.77 2.50 -0.62
C THR A 50 1.86 1.68 -1.31
N GLU A 51 1.83 0.36 -1.26
CA GLU A 51 2.72 -0.49 -2.05
C GLU A 51 2.47 -0.41 -3.56
N GLY A 52 1.21 -0.19 -3.97
CA GLY A 52 0.82 0.15 -5.33
C GLY A 52 0.13 -0.95 -6.15
N ALA A 53 0.03 -2.20 -5.70
CA ALA A 53 -0.76 -3.22 -6.42
C ALA A 53 -2.24 -2.82 -6.51
N GLY A 54 -2.81 -2.35 -5.37
CA GLY A 54 -4.15 -1.75 -5.31
C GLY A 54 -4.29 -0.46 -6.13
N GLY A 55 -3.15 0.17 -6.48
CA GLY A 55 -3.01 1.25 -7.44
C GLY A 55 -2.21 2.44 -6.90
N GLY A 56 -1.73 3.27 -7.81
CA GLY A 56 -0.82 4.37 -7.53
C GLY A 56 0.37 4.38 -8.49
N HIS A 57 1.17 5.45 -8.45
CA HIS A 57 2.27 5.72 -9.36
C HIS A 57 3.14 4.46 -9.59
N ALA A 58 3.17 3.97 -10.82
CA ALA A 58 3.98 2.81 -11.18
C ALA A 58 5.42 3.27 -11.54
N PRO A 59 6.47 2.65 -10.97
CA PRO A 59 6.45 1.52 -10.01
C PRO A 59 6.63 1.94 -8.53
N ASP A 60 6.70 3.23 -8.23
CA ASP A 60 7.41 3.75 -7.05
C ASP A 60 6.55 4.54 -6.05
N ILE A 61 5.22 4.38 -6.10
CA ILE A 61 4.30 4.95 -5.09
C ILE A 61 4.68 4.59 -3.64
N ILE A 62 5.35 3.45 -3.44
CA ILE A 62 5.84 3.01 -2.12
C ILE A 62 6.77 4.02 -1.45
N LYS A 63 7.40 4.93 -2.21
CA LYS A 63 8.20 6.05 -1.67
C LYS A 63 7.42 6.91 -0.67
N LEU A 64 6.08 7.00 -0.80
CA LEU A 64 5.24 7.77 0.12
C LEU A 64 5.34 7.30 1.58
N CYS A 65 5.79 6.07 1.86
CA CYS A 65 6.02 5.64 3.24
C CYS A 65 7.19 6.37 3.93
N GLY A 66 8.02 7.09 3.16
CA GLY A 66 9.11 7.92 3.67
C GLY A 66 8.75 9.38 3.93
N GLU A 67 7.55 9.82 3.54
CA GLU A 67 7.12 11.22 3.65
C GLU A 67 6.47 11.49 5.02
N ALA A 68 6.95 12.52 5.73
CA ALA A 68 6.57 12.78 7.12
C ALA A 68 5.09 13.18 7.30
N ASN A 69 4.47 13.76 6.28
CA ASN A 69 3.07 14.18 6.26
C ASN A 69 2.12 13.09 5.76
N VAL A 70 2.63 11.91 5.38
CA VAL A 70 1.82 10.81 4.85
C VAL A 70 1.51 9.81 5.95
N LEU A 71 0.26 9.36 6.00
CA LEU A 71 -0.20 8.22 6.78
C LEU A 71 -0.34 7.01 5.83
N PRO A 72 0.67 6.15 5.69
CA PRO A 72 0.66 5.06 4.72
C PRO A 72 -0.12 3.84 5.21
N SER A 73 -0.92 3.27 4.30
CA SER A 73 -1.70 2.06 4.58
C SER A 73 -1.55 1.01 3.49
N SER A 74 -1.71 -0.25 3.87
CA SER A 74 -1.85 -1.37 2.93
C SER A 74 -3.29 -1.83 2.82
N THR A 75 -3.61 -2.48 1.71
CA THR A 75 -4.83 -3.29 1.60
C THR A 75 -4.46 -4.76 1.68
N ASN A 76 -5.41 -5.61 2.04
CA ASN A 76 -5.08 -6.92 2.58
C ASN A 76 -4.74 -8.06 1.60
N PRO A 77 -5.00 -8.01 0.27
CA PRO A 77 -4.67 -9.16 -0.57
C PRO A 77 -3.18 -9.41 -0.79
N THR A 78 -2.36 -8.37 -0.75
CA THR A 78 -0.91 -8.50 -0.84
C THR A 78 -0.29 -9.08 0.44
N ARG A 79 -1.08 -9.23 1.51
CA ARG A 79 -0.59 -9.49 2.87
C ARG A 79 -0.74 -10.96 3.30
N PRO A 80 0.32 -11.62 3.78
CA PRO A 80 1.71 -11.36 3.40
C PRO A 80 1.98 -11.77 1.94
N PHE A 81 3.17 -11.46 1.45
CA PHE A 81 3.63 -12.02 0.17
C PHE A 81 3.76 -13.55 0.25
N THR A 82 3.07 -14.28 -0.62
CA THR A 82 3.08 -15.75 -0.71
C THR A 82 3.36 -16.22 -2.15
N VAL A 83 3.51 -17.54 -2.32
CA VAL A 83 3.81 -18.15 -3.63
C VAL A 83 2.77 -17.85 -4.71
N ASN A 84 1.50 -17.68 -4.34
CA ASN A 84 0.40 -17.44 -5.29
C ASN A 84 0.08 -15.95 -5.45
N THR A 85 0.71 -15.06 -4.68
CA THR A 85 0.30 -13.65 -4.62
C THR A 85 0.43 -12.96 -5.97
N VAL A 86 1.54 -13.15 -6.69
CA VAL A 86 1.76 -12.47 -7.98
C VAL A 86 0.77 -12.96 -9.03
N ASP A 87 0.64 -14.28 -9.19
CA ASP A 87 -0.24 -14.87 -10.20
C ASP A 87 -1.72 -14.49 -9.94
N GLU A 88 -2.17 -14.55 -8.68
CA GLU A 88 -3.52 -14.11 -8.30
C GLU A 88 -3.74 -12.62 -8.64
N HIS A 89 -2.78 -11.75 -8.33
CA HIS A 89 -2.97 -10.31 -8.50
C HIS A 89 -2.86 -9.87 -9.96
N LEU A 90 -2.03 -10.53 -10.76
CA LEU A 90 -1.97 -10.28 -12.20
C LEU A 90 -3.32 -10.61 -12.85
N ASP A 91 -3.86 -11.80 -12.60
CA ASP A 91 -5.15 -12.22 -13.17
C ASP A 91 -6.30 -11.34 -12.67
N MET A 92 -6.34 -11.05 -11.36
CA MET A 92 -7.32 -10.14 -10.77
C MET A 92 -7.27 -8.74 -11.41
N LEU A 93 -6.08 -8.19 -11.63
CA LEU A 93 -5.93 -6.87 -12.23
C LEU A 93 -6.41 -6.85 -13.68
N MET A 94 -6.03 -7.88 -14.46
CA MET A 94 -6.43 -8.05 -15.85
C MET A 94 -7.96 -8.10 -15.97
N ASP A 95 -8.63 -8.89 -15.14
CA ASP A 95 -10.09 -8.97 -15.10
C ASP A 95 -10.73 -7.63 -14.68
N CYS A 96 -10.28 -7.04 -13.57
CA CYS A 96 -10.85 -5.78 -13.05
C CYS A 96 -10.75 -4.62 -14.05
N HIS A 97 -9.72 -4.60 -14.90
CA HIS A 97 -9.49 -3.55 -15.90
C HIS A 97 -9.88 -3.96 -17.32
N HIS A 98 -10.50 -5.15 -17.50
CA HIS A 98 -10.91 -5.69 -18.80
C HIS A 98 -9.77 -5.73 -19.82
N LEU A 99 -8.58 -6.09 -19.36
CA LEU A 99 -7.35 -6.16 -20.16
C LEU A 99 -7.27 -7.46 -20.94
N ASP A 100 -6.66 -7.43 -22.12
CA ASP A 100 -6.48 -8.58 -22.98
C ASP A 100 -5.03 -9.09 -22.93
N PRO A 101 -4.78 -10.36 -22.51
CA PRO A 101 -3.42 -10.91 -22.47
C PRO A 101 -2.75 -11.02 -23.86
N ARG A 102 -3.49 -10.77 -24.94
CA ARG A 102 -2.98 -10.72 -26.32
C ARG A 102 -2.51 -9.33 -26.74
N ILE A 103 -2.81 -8.29 -25.96
CA ILE A 103 -2.39 -6.90 -26.21
C ILE A 103 -1.13 -6.63 -25.38
N PRO A 104 0.03 -6.35 -26.01
CA PRO A 104 1.29 -6.12 -25.28
C PRO A 104 1.23 -4.95 -24.29
N GLU A 105 0.51 -3.87 -24.63
CA GLU A 105 0.35 -2.69 -23.79
C GLU A 105 -0.45 -2.98 -22.51
N ASP A 106 -1.47 -3.83 -22.62
CA ASP A 106 -2.30 -4.29 -21.49
C ASP A 106 -1.47 -5.13 -20.52
N VAL A 107 -0.67 -6.06 -21.06
CA VAL A 107 0.27 -6.86 -20.27
C VAL A 107 1.33 -5.97 -19.61
N ALA A 108 1.91 -5.02 -20.35
CA ALA A 108 2.91 -4.10 -19.82
C ALA A 108 2.35 -3.20 -18.70
N PHE A 109 1.09 -2.75 -18.81
CA PHE A 109 0.40 -2.04 -17.73
C PHE A 109 0.23 -2.94 -16.49
N ALA A 110 -0.21 -4.18 -16.68
CA ALA A 110 -0.43 -5.11 -15.58
C ALA A 110 0.87 -5.48 -14.85
N GLU A 111 1.93 -5.82 -15.59
CA GLU A 111 3.26 -6.10 -15.05
C GLU A 111 3.90 -4.86 -14.42
N GLY A 112 3.62 -3.67 -14.96
CA GLY A 112 4.04 -2.40 -14.38
C GLY A 112 3.41 -2.13 -13.01
N ARG A 113 2.21 -2.69 -12.74
CA ARG A 113 1.45 -2.48 -11.50
C ARG A 113 1.62 -3.61 -10.47
N ILE A 114 1.67 -4.87 -10.88
CA ILE A 114 1.82 -6.02 -9.97
C ILE A 114 3.28 -6.46 -9.93
N ARG A 115 4.00 -6.03 -8.90
CA ARG A 115 5.45 -6.21 -8.81
C ARG A 115 5.81 -7.04 -7.58
N ARG A 116 6.57 -8.12 -7.80
CA ARG A 116 7.02 -9.01 -6.72
C ARG A 116 7.85 -8.26 -5.68
N GLU A 117 8.67 -7.33 -6.14
CA GLU A 117 9.65 -6.59 -5.38
C GLU A 117 8.98 -5.66 -4.36
N THR A 118 7.99 -4.88 -4.78
CA THR A 118 7.30 -3.93 -3.89
C THR A 118 6.34 -4.66 -2.95
N ILE A 119 5.65 -5.72 -3.38
CA ILE A 119 4.83 -6.58 -2.51
C ILE A 119 5.69 -7.23 -1.41
N ALA A 120 6.89 -7.71 -1.76
CA ALA A 120 7.83 -8.26 -0.79
C ALA A 120 8.40 -7.19 0.16
N ALA A 121 8.70 -6.00 -0.36
CA ALA A 121 9.18 -4.88 0.45
C ALA A 121 8.12 -4.40 1.46
N GLU A 122 6.84 -4.40 1.08
CA GLU A 122 5.72 -4.02 1.93
C GLU A 122 5.64 -4.88 3.21
N ASP A 123 5.98 -6.18 3.15
CA ASP A 123 6.05 -7.04 4.34
C ASP A 123 7.08 -6.52 5.35
N ILE A 124 8.28 -6.19 4.87
CA ILE A 124 9.40 -5.72 5.69
C ILE A 124 9.09 -4.32 6.23
N LEU A 125 8.53 -3.43 5.41
CA LEU A 125 8.17 -2.08 5.82
C LEU A 125 7.06 -2.07 6.88
N HIS A 126 6.15 -3.05 6.86
CA HIS A 126 5.22 -3.28 7.96
C HIS A 126 5.92 -3.68 9.25
N ASP A 127 6.86 -4.63 9.18
CA ASP A 127 7.57 -5.12 10.37
C ASP A 127 8.48 -4.04 10.96
N LEU A 128 9.05 -3.16 10.14
CA LEU A 128 9.81 -1.98 10.57
C LEU A 128 8.94 -0.86 11.15
N GLY A 129 7.64 -0.84 10.82
CA GLY A 129 6.70 0.20 11.23
C GLY A 129 6.65 1.43 10.31
N ALA A 130 7.22 1.35 9.10
CA ALA A 130 7.12 2.39 8.09
C ALA A 130 5.72 2.45 7.44
N PHE A 131 5.02 1.32 7.37
CA PHE A 131 3.58 1.29 7.10
C PHE A 131 2.79 1.27 8.41
N SER A 132 1.75 2.09 8.49
CA SER A 132 1.07 2.37 9.75
C SER A 132 -0.30 1.70 9.88
N ILE A 133 -0.95 1.37 8.77
CA ILE A 133 -2.35 0.88 8.75
C ILE A 133 -2.49 -0.33 7.81
N ILE A 134 -3.36 -1.27 8.14
CA ILE A 134 -3.84 -2.34 7.26
C ILE A 134 -5.35 -2.24 7.14
N ALA A 135 -5.84 -2.09 5.91
CA ALA A 135 -7.25 -1.97 5.56
C ALA A 135 -7.68 -3.12 4.63
N SER A 136 -8.97 -3.17 4.28
CA SER A 136 -9.51 -4.24 3.44
C SER A 136 -9.35 -3.98 1.94
N ASP A 137 -9.93 -2.88 1.46
CA ASP A 137 -10.38 -2.65 0.08
C ASP A 137 -11.58 -3.52 -0.33
N ALA A 138 -12.58 -3.58 0.53
CA ALA A 138 -13.70 -4.50 0.44
C ALA A 138 -14.32 -4.61 -0.98
N GLN A 139 -14.14 -5.78 -1.61
CA GLN A 139 -14.64 -6.11 -2.95
C GLN A 139 -14.09 -5.25 -4.10
N ALA A 140 -13.06 -4.44 -3.85
CA ALA A 140 -12.40 -3.58 -4.82
C ALA A 140 -10.88 -3.84 -4.79
N MET A 141 -10.47 -5.08 -5.04
CA MET A 141 -9.11 -5.60 -4.77
C MET A 141 -8.83 -5.84 -3.28
N GLY A 142 -9.82 -6.31 -2.52
CA GLY A 142 -9.69 -6.51 -1.08
C GLY A 142 -10.77 -7.35 -0.43
N ARG A 143 -10.46 -7.90 0.74
CA ARG A 143 -11.30 -8.90 1.43
C ARG A 143 -11.76 -8.39 2.80
N VAL A 144 -13.01 -7.95 2.92
CA VAL A 144 -13.51 -7.27 4.14
C VAL A 144 -13.31 -8.06 5.44
N GLY A 145 -13.50 -9.39 5.39
CA GLY A 145 -13.39 -10.26 6.55
C GLY A 145 -11.96 -10.64 6.94
N GLU A 146 -10.95 -10.16 6.21
CA GLU A 146 -9.58 -10.66 6.34
C GLU A 146 -8.56 -9.64 6.89
N VAL A 147 -8.97 -8.42 7.27
CA VAL A 147 -8.05 -7.38 7.79
C VAL A 147 -7.23 -7.90 8.97
N ILE A 148 -7.90 -8.47 9.97
CA ILE A 148 -7.28 -8.95 11.21
C ILE A 148 -6.36 -10.15 10.93
N ILE A 149 -6.85 -11.17 10.21
CA ILE A 149 -6.08 -12.38 9.97
C ILE A 149 -4.84 -12.11 9.11
N ARG A 150 -4.95 -11.24 8.10
CA ARG A 150 -3.85 -10.88 7.20
C ARG A 150 -2.77 -10.08 7.92
N THR A 151 -3.17 -9.24 8.88
CA THR A 151 -2.24 -8.54 9.77
C THR A 151 -1.40 -9.54 10.57
N TRP A 152 -2.02 -10.53 11.20
CA TRP A 152 -1.31 -11.54 11.99
C TRP A 152 -0.48 -12.52 11.16
N GLN A 153 -0.96 -12.91 9.98
CA GLN A 153 -0.18 -13.72 9.02
C GLN A 153 1.10 -12.99 8.58
N THR A 154 1.03 -11.67 8.41
CA THR A 154 2.20 -10.85 8.10
C THR A 154 3.19 -10.84 9.26
N ALA A 155 2.72 -10.62 10.49
CA ALA A 155 3.57 -10.68 11.68
C ALA A 155 4.25 -12.06 11.85
N ASP A 156 3.50 -13.15 11.66
CA ASP A 156 4.00 -14.53 11.73
C ASP A 156 5.10 -14.79 10.69
N LYS A 157 4.87 -14.41 9.42
CA LYS A 157 5.87 -14.56 8.36
C LYS A 157 7.15 -13.78 8.69
N MET A 158 7.03 -12.54 9.14
CA MET A 158 8.17 -11.70 9.46
C MET A 158 8.98 -12.23 10.64
N LYS A 159 8.31 -12.75 11.69
CA LYS A 159 8.98 -13.48 12.77
C LYS A 159 9.77 -14.68 12.25
N LYS A 160 9.17 -15.51 11.38
CA LYS A 160 9.82 -16.71 10.84
C LYS A 160 11.05 -16.40 9.97
N GLN A 161 11.03 -15.27 9.25
CA GLN A 161 12.12 -14.89 8.34
C GLN A 161 13.22 -14.06 9.02
N PHE A 162 12.85 -13.16 9.94
CA PHE A 162 13.77 -12.15 10.49
C PHE A 162 13.97 -12.27 12.01
N GLY A 163 13.25 -13.17 12.68
CA GLY A 163 13.39 -13.40 14.13
C GLY A 163 12.74 -12.31 14.98
N ALA A 164 13.29 -12.08 16.17
CA ALA A 164 12.79 -11.08 17.10
C ALA A 164 13.07 -9.65 16.61
N LEU A 165 12.16 -8.71 16.90
CA LEU A 165 12.38 -7.30 16.60
C LEU A 165 13.50 -6.70 17.48
N ALA A 166 14.15 -5.67 16.97
CA ALA A 166 15.08 -4.88 17.76
C ALA A 166 14.38 -4.29 19.00
N GLY A 167 15.00 -4.48 20.17
CA GLY A 167 14.47 -4.03 21.46
C GLY A 167 13.50 -5.01 22.15
N GLU A 168 13.14 -6.13 21.51
CA GLU A 168 12.34 -7.17 22.17
C GLU A 168 13.15 -7.82 23.31
N SER A 169 12.50 -8.06 24.44
CA SER A 169 13.15 -8.62 25.64
C SER A 169 12.35 -9.77 26.23
N GLY A 170 13.03 -10.88 26.56
CA GLY A 170 12.42 -12.10 27.08
C GLY A 170 11.93 -13.06 25.98
N ASP A 171 11.24 -14.12 26.38
CA ASP A 171 10.71 -15.15 25.48
C ASP A 171 9.27 -14.80 25.05
N ASN A 172 9.13 -13.76 24.23
CA ASN A 172 7.85 -13.24 23.75
C ASN A 172 8.05 -12.38 22.48
N ASP A 173 6.94 -11.95 21.88
CA ASP A 173 6.91 -11.06 20.71
C ASP A 173 6.11 -9.78 21.00
N ASN A 174 6.12 -9.28 22.23
CA ASN A 174 5.20 -8.22 22.68
C ASN A 174 5.36 -6.90 21.92
N ILE A 175 6.58 -6.52 21.49
CA ILE A 175 6.76 -5.33 20.64
C ILE A 175 6.13 -5.57 19.27
N ARG A 176 6.36 -6.74 18.66
CA ARG A 176 5.74 -7.07 17.36
C ARG A 176 4.22 -7.10 17.46
N VAL A 177 3.68 -7.78 18.47
CA VAL A 177 2.23 -7.89 18.70
C VAL A 177 1.59 -6.51 18.87
N ARG A 178 2.19 -5.63 19.68
CA ARG A 178 1.70 -4.25 19.85
C ARG A 178 1.82 -3.42 18.57
N ARG A 179 2.92 -3.57 17.81
CA ARG A 179 3.10 -2.89 16.53
C ARG A 179 2.04 -3.30 15.51
N TYR A 180 1.70 -4.58 15.44
CA TYR A 180 0.75 -5.09 14.45
C TYR A 180 -0.71 -4.89 14.85
N ILE A 181 -1.07 -5.03 16.13
CA ILE A 181 -2.45 -4.74 16.57
C ILE A 181 -2.81 -3.26 16.40
N ALA A 182 -1.84 -2.34 16.48
CA ALA A 182 -2.09 -0.92 16.27
C ALA A 182 -2.42 -0.54 14.80
N LYS A 183 -2.34 -1.49 13.85
CA LYS A 183 -2.56 -1.24 12.42
C LYS A 183 -4.03 -1.37 12.00
N TYR A 184 -4.92 -1.85 12.87
CA TYR A 184 -6.37 -2.01 12.64
C TYR A 184 -7.16 -1.85 13.94
#